data_AF-A0A5J5IF66-F1
#
_entry.id   AF-A0A5J5IF66-F1
#
_cell.length_a   1.000
_cell.length_b   1.000
_cell.length_c   1.000
_cell.angle_alpha   90.00
_cell.angle_beta   90.00
_cell.angle_gamma   90.00
#
_symmetry.space_group_name_H-M   'P 1'
#
loop_
_entity.id
_entity.type
_entity.pdbx_description
1 polymer ?
#
loop_
_entity_poly.entity_id
_entity_poly.type
_entity_poly.pdbx_seq_one_letter_code
_entity_poly.pdbx_strand_id
1 'polypeptide(L)'
;MTASLMNEEVMDAIDYSAKEFFMLNEVQDKVGEKIGQMVHAEGAMVTAGAFSGLILTMAVILTVKDQQKVKQLPCPSPGKSQY
;
A
#
# COMPACT_ATOMS: atom_id res chain seq x y z
N MET A 1 18.77 -21.17 10.24
CA MET A 1 17.60 -20.34 10.61
C MET A 1 17.86 -18.96 10.04
N THR A 2 17.03 -18.46 9.14
CA THR A 2 17.15 -17.08 8.63
C THR A 2 16.24 -16.21 9.49
N ALA A 3 16.83 -15.34 10.29
CA ALA A 3 16.08 -14.35 11.07
C ALA A 3 16.46 -12.98 10.54
N SER A 4 15.46 -12.20 10.11
CA SER A 4 15.65 -10.78 9.85
C SER A 4 15.59 -10.08 11.20
N LEU A 5 16.75 -9.91 11.84
CA LEU A 5 16.86 -9.16 13.09
C LEU A 5 16.62 -7.68 12.80
N MET A 6 15.72 -7.07 13.57
CA MET A 6 15.46 -5.65 13.49
C MET A 6 16.52 -4.90 14.29
N ASN A 7 17.02 -3.78 13.75
CA ASN A 7 17.95 -2.92 14.46
C ASN A 7 17.27 -2.35 15.72
N GLU A 8 18.03 -2.18 16.81
CA GLU A 8 17.56 -1.64 18.10
C GLU A 8 16.84 -0.29 17.91
N GLU A 9 17.37 0.59 17.05
CA GLU A 9 16.75 1.90 16.76
C GLU A 9 15.31 1.78 16.24
N VAL A 10 15.00 0.71 15.49
CA VAL A 10 13.66 0.48 14.95
C VAL A 10 12.71 -0.05 16.03
N MET A 11 13.22 -0.89 16.94
CA MET A 11 12.46 -1.37 18.09
C MET A 11 12.07 -0.21 19.01
N ASP A 12 13.03 0.68 19.30
CA ASP A 12 12.80 1.89 20.10
C ASP A 12 11.76 2.81 19.46
N ALA A 13 11.81 2.99 18.14
CA ALA A 13 10.84 3.80 17.41
C ALA A 13 9.42 3.22 17.47
N ILE A 14 9.29 1.90 17.41
CA ILE A 14 7.99 1.22 17.56
C ILE A 14 7.43 1.44 18.96
N ASP A 15 8.22 1.18 19.99
CA ASP A 15 7.80 1.33 21.39
C ASP A 15 7.43 2.77 21.75
N TYR A 16 8.14 3.74 21.17
CA TYR A 16 7.78 5.16 21.26
C TYR A 16 6.45 5.45 20.56
N SER A 17 6.31 5.03 19.29
CA SER A 17 5.12 5.32 18.49
C SER A 17 3.84 4.68 19.03
N ALA A 18 3.93 3.50 19.69
CA ALA A 18 2.79 2.79 20.23
C ALA A 18 2.03 3.55 21.33
N LYS A 19 2.61 4.60 21.91
CA LYS A 19 2.05 5.39 23.02
C LYS A 19 1.35 6.67 22.58
N GLU A 20 1.52 7.08 21.33
CA GLU A 20 1.04 8.34 20.80
C GLU A 20 0.00 8.11 19.70
N PHE A 21 -1.00 8.99 19.62
CA PHE A 21 -1.95 8.98 18.51
C PHE A 21 -1.44 9.85 17.38
N PHE A 22 -1.43 9.30 16.17
CA PHE A 22 -1.03 10.00 14.96
C PHE A 22 -2.06 9.82 13.85
N MET A 23 -2.12 10.80 12.95
CA MET A 23 -2.94 10.69 11.75
C MET A 23 -2.29 9.70 10.77
N LEU A 24 -2.93 8.55 10.60
CA LEU A 24 -2.39 7.45 9.80
C LEU A 24 -2.15 7.87 8.33
N ASN A 25 -3.02 8.73 7.78
CA ASN A 25 -2.86 9.25 6.42
C ASN A 25 -1.52 10.02 6.26
N GLU A 26 -1.18 10.88 7.21
CA GLU A 26 0.09 11.64 7.15
C GLU A 26 1.31 10.72 7.27
N VAL A 27 1.23 9.69 8.10
CA VAL A 27 2.29 8.69 8.22
C VAL A 27 2.44 7.91 6.92
N GLN A 28 1.32 7.51 6.31
CA GLN A 28 1.32 6.77 5.05
C GLN A 28 1.88 7.59 3.90
N ASP A 29 1.55 8.87 3.80
CA ASP A 29 2.08 9.79 2.78
C ASP A 29 3.59 9.97 2.93
N LYS A 30 4.08 10.27 4.15
CA LYS A 30 5.52 10.47 4.43
C LYS A 30 6.34 9.21 4.20
N VAL A 31 5.85 8.06 4.64
CA VAL A 31 6.53 6.77 4.42
C VAL A 31 6.51 6.42 2.92
N GLY A 32 5.40 6.68 2.24
CA GLY A 32 5.28 6.48 0.80
C GLY A 32 6.27 7.31 0.00
N GLU A 33 6.44 8.59 0.34
CA GLU A 33 7.44 9.46 -0.28
C GLU A 33 8.86 8.94 -0.02
N LYS A 34 9.17 8.57 1.24
CA LYS A 34 10.49 8.05 1.59
C LYS A 34 10.84 6.76 0.85
N ILE A 35 9.89 5.83 0.74
CA ILE A 35 10.07 4.59 -0.02
C ILE A 35 10.21 4.90 -1.50
N GLY A 36 9.37 5.78 -2.05
CA GLY A 36 9.44 6.23 -3.45
C GLY A 36 10.81 6.79 -3.81
N GLN A 37 11.39 7.62 -2.94
CA GLN A 37 12.75 8.14 -3.10
C GLN A 37 13.82 7.04 -3.10
N MET A 38 13.68 6.02 -2.24
CA MET A 38 14.62 4.89 -2.18
C MET A 38 14.57 3.97 -3.40
N VAL A 39 13.37 3.76 -3.95
CA VAL A 39 13.16 2.86 -5.11
C VAL A 39 13.10 3.60 -6.45
N HIS A 40 13.25 4.92 -6.45
CA HIS A 40 13.12 5.80 -7.62
C HIS A 40 11.77 5.68 -8.35
N ALA A 41 10.68 5.50 -7.60
CA ALA A 41 9.32 5.46 -8.14
C ALA A 41 8.58 6.78 -7.89
N GLU A 42 7.57 7.06 -8.73
CA GLU A 42 6.70 8.25 -8.60
C GLU A 42 5.86 8.26 -7.32
N GLY A 43 5.68 7.09 -6.69
CA GLY A 43 5.02 6.94 -5.40
C GLY A 43 5.08 5.50 -4.91
N ALA A 44 4.97 5.32 -3.60
CA ALA A 44 4.91 4.00 -2.97
C ALA A 44 3.80 3.95 -1.92
N MET A 45 3.19 2.78 -1.76
CA MET A 45 2.13 2.54 -0.78
C MET A 45 2.52 1.40 0.15
N VAL A 46 2.46 1.66 1.46
CA VAL A 46 2.61 0.62 2.48
C VAL A 46 1.29 -0.14 2.61
N THR A 47 1.35 -1.46 2.57
CA THR A 47 0.21 -2.36 2.71
C THR A 47 0.50 -3.39 3.82
N ALA A 48 -0.52 -4.14 4.26
CA ALA A 48 -0.37 -5.12 5.33
C ALA A 48 0.52 -6.33 4.95
N GLY A 49 0.89 -6.46 3.67
CA GLY A 49 1.81 -7.49 3.19
C GLY A 49 1.82 -7.60 1.66
N ALA A 50 2.79 -8.34 1.12
CA ALA A 50 3.02 -8.44 -0.33
C ALA A 50 1.79 -8.90 -1.12
N PHE A 51 1.05 -9.90 -0.61
CA PHE A 51 -0.16 -10.40 -1.28
C PHE A 51 -1.27 -9.32 -1.38
N SER A 52 -1.42 -8.50 -0.35
CA SER A 52 -2.40 -7.41 -0.36
C SER A 52 -2.05 -6.34 -1.39
N GLY A 53 -0.76 -6.00 -1.53
CA GLY A 53 -0.28 -5.10 -2.58
C GLY A 53 -0.57 -5.63 -3.99
N LEU A 54 -0.42 -6.93 -4.21
CA LEU A 54 -0.73 -7.55 -5.51
C LEU A 54 -2.23 -7.49 -5.83
N ILE A 55 -3.11 -7.78 -4.86
CA ILE A 55 -4.56 -7.70 -5.08
C ILE A 55 -4.98 -6.26 -5.39
N LEU A 56 -4.47 -5.27 -4.63
CA LEU A 56 -4.77 -3.87 -4.87
C LEU A 56 -4.30 -3.44 -6.27
N THR A 57 -3.10 -3.86 -6.67
CA THR A 57 -2.58 -3.60 -8.02
C THR A 57 -3.45 -4.23 -9.10
N MET A 58 -3.90 -5.48 -8.91
CA MET A 58 -4.81 -6.16 -9.83
C MET A 58 -6.15 -5.43 -9.95
N ALA A 59 -6.73 -4.99 -8.84
CA ALA A 59 -7.98 -4.22 -8.85
C ALA A 59 -7.82 -2.89 -9.61
N VAL A 60 -6.68 -2.22 -9.47
CA VAL A 60 -6.37 -0.99 -10.24
C VAL A 60 -6.27 -1.29 -11.74
N ILE A 61 -5.60 -2.37 -12.14
CA ILE A 61 -5.47 -2.78 -13.54
C ILE A 61 -6.84 -3.13 -14.14
N LEU A 62 -7.68 -3.88 -13.41
CA LEU A 62 -8.99 -4.30 -13.90
C LEU A 62 -9.99 -3.14 -14.04
N THR A 63 -9.86 -2.11 -13.21
CA THR A 63 -10.81 -0.99 -13.18
C THR A 63 -10.36 0.20 -14.02
N VAL A 64 -9.05 0.35 -14.32
CA VAL A 64 -8.47 1.46 -15.10
C VAL A 64 -9.02 2.82 -14.65
N LYS A 65 -9.14 3.03 -13.33
CA LYS A 65 -9.71 4.23 -12.68
C LYS A 65 -11.20 4.50 -12.92
N ASP A 66 -11.96 3.58 -13.49
CA ASP A 66 -13.41 3.70 -13.62
C ASP A 66 -14.11 3.44 -12.26
N GLN A 67 -14.63 4.51 -11.66
CA GLN A 67 -15.35 4.49 -10.38
C GLN A 67 -16.58 3.56 -10.39
N GLN A 68 -17.19 3.33 -11.56
CA GLN A 68 -18.32 2.39 -11.68
C GLN A 68 -17.84 0.95 -11.60
N LYS A 69 -16.68 0.63 -12.22
CA LYS A 69 -16.08 -0.71 -12.15
C LYS A 69 -15.50 -1.02 -10.77
N VAL A 70 -14.96 -0.01 -10.06
CA VAL A 70 -14.48 -0.17 -8.68
C VAL A 70 -15.61 -0.65 -7.75
N LYS A 71 -16.82 -0.08 -7.88
CA LYS A 71 -17.99 -0.49 -7.08
C LYS A 71 -18.52 -1.88 -7.41
N GLN A 72 -18.12 -2.46 -8.54
CA GLN A 72 -18.54 -3.79 -8.98
C GLN A 72 -17.49 -4.88 -8.65
N LEU A 73 -16.36 -4.53 -8.04
CA LEU A 73 -15.41 -5.52 -7.54
C LEU A 73 -16.07 -6.42 -6.48
N PRO A 74 -15.76 -7.73 -6.43
CA PRO A 74 -14.72 -8.44 -7.17
C PRO A 74 -15.13 -8.98 -8.55
N CYS A 75 -16.42 -8.91 -8.91
CA CYS A 75 -16.94 -9.38 -10.19
C CYS A 75 -17.47 -8.19 -11.02
N PRO A 76 -16.58 -7.40 -11.66
CA PRO A 76 -17.03 -6.33 -12.55
C PRO A 76 -17.87 -6.96 -13.67
N SER A 77 -19.09 -6.45 -13.88
CA SER A 77 -19.94 -6.95 -14.96
C SER A 77 -19.21 -6.82 -16.30
N PRO A 78 -19.39 -7.76 -17.26
CA PRO A 78 -18.79 -7.66 -18.58
C PRO A 78 -19.44 -6.51 -19.36
N GLY A 79 -19.08 -5.28 -19.01
CA GLY A 79 -19.38 -4.09 -19.78
C GLY A 79 -18.55 -4.13 -21.06
N LYS A 80 -19.23 -4.05 -22.20
CA LYS A 80 -18.70 -4.21 -23.56
C LYS A 80 -17.22 -3.84 -23.68
N SER A 81 -16.39 -4.86 -23.94
CA SER A 81 -15.00 -4.72 -24.36
C SER A 81 -14.96 -3.90 -25.64
N GLN A 82 -14.82 -2.58 -25.51
CA GLN A 82 -14.44 -1.71 -26.61
C GLN A 82 -12.92 -1.84 -26.69
N TYR A 83 -12.47 -2.79 -27.51
CA TYR A 83 -11.14 -2.73 -28.11
C TYR A 83 -11.07 -1.52 -29.05
#